data_AF-A0A2J0L7S5-F1
#
_entry.id   AF-A0A2J0L7S5-F1
#
_cell.length_a   1.000
_cell.length_b   1.000
_cell.length_c   1.000
_cell.angle_alpha   90.00
_cell.angle_beta   90.00
_cell.angle_gamma   90.00
#
_symmetry.space_group_name_H-M   'P 1'
#
loop_
_entity.id
_entity.type
_entity.pdbx_description
1 polymer ?
#
loop_
_entity_poly.entity_id
_entity_poly.type
_entity_poly.pdbx_seq_one_letter_code
_entity_poly.pdbx_strand_id
1 'polypeptide(L)'
;MKYVLSIIGLVCLVAVGCTNNQTPTPASSTVTQEEYTQVVSLNEELNELLEYLENDFRFFLYLMDRDLDAVEQGREPRGSFSDYFVPNAAKALKAGASREDITTRIDRVVALAKKEIYLSGYVAQLMKEGGPTAVRSYVADVAE
;
A
#
# COMPACT_ATOMS: atom_id res chain seq x y z
N MET A 1 -30.94 -9.93 -16.64
CA MET A 1 -29.78 -10.56 -15.97
C MET A 1 -29.06 -11.45 -16.97
N LYS A 2 -27.89 -11.03 -17.43
CA LYS A 2 -26.89 -11.82 -18.19
C LYS A 2 -25.80 -10.82 -18.60
N TYR A 3 -24.68 -10.80 -17.89
CA TYR A 3 -23.30 -10.43 -18.29
C TYR A 3 -22.47 -10.39 -16.99
N VAL A 4 -22.35 -11.56 -16.37
CA VAL A 4 -21.33 -11.85 -15.36
C VAL A 4 -20.42 -12.87 -16.04
N LEU A 5 -19.10 -12.69 -15.90
CA LEU A 5 -18.00 -13.45 -16.51
C LEU A 5 -17.43 -12.81 -17.78
N SER A 6 -16.45 -11.91 -17.63
CA SER A 6 -15.18 -11.96 -18.39
C SER A 6 -14.22 -10.80 -18.01
N ILE A 7 -13.98 -10.55 -16.72
CA ILE A 7 -12.92 -9.60 -16.28
C ILE A 7 -11.64 -10.35 -15.84
N ILE A 8 -11.67 -11.69 -15.78
CA ILE A 8 -10.55 -12.53 -15.32
C ILE A 8 -9.58 -12.90 -16.47
N GLY A 9 -9.77 -12.37 -17.68
CA GLY A 9 -8.94 -12.69 -18.85
C GLY A 9 -7.76 -11.77 -19.13
N LEU A 10 -7.65 -10.61 -18.48
CA LEU A 10 -6.69 -9.55 -18.89
C LEU A 10 -5.59 -9.25 -17.85
N VAL A 11 -5.22 -10.22 -17.01
CA VAL A 11 -4.13 -10.06 -16.02
C VAL A 11 -3.05 -11.16 -16.15
N CYS A 12 -3.02 -11.91 -17.25
CA CYS A 12 -2.01 -12.96 -17.48
C CYS A 12 -1.00 -12.66 -18.61
N LEU A 13 -0.86 -11.41 -19.05
CA LEU A 13 0.09 -11.06 -20.13
C LEU A 13 1.37 -10.36 -19.67
N VAL A 14 1.64 -10.32 -18.36
CA VAL A 14 2.92 -9.84 -17.85
C VAL A 14 3.56 -10.95 -17.01
N ALA A 15 4.62 -11.53 -17.57
CA ALA A 15 5.49 -12.58 -17.04
C ALA A 15 4.90 -14.00 -17.07
N VAL A 16 5.41 -14.86 -17.98
CA VAL A 16 6.48 -15.83 -17.71
C VAL A 16 6.94 -16.39 -19.07
N GLY A 17 8.25 -16.46 -19.29
CA GLY A 17 8.84 -17.04 -20.48
C GLY A 17 8.45 -18.50 -20.66
N CYS A 18 7.81 -18.81 -21.79
CA CYS A 18 7.69 -20.16 -22.31
C CYS A 18 8.68 -20.31 -23.47
N THR A 19 9.71 -21.13 -23.25
CA THR A 19 10.57 -21.65 -24.30
C THR A 19 9.72 -22.48 -25.27
N ASN A 20 9.60 -22.05 -26.53
CA ASN A 20 9.57 -22.93 -27.70
C ASN A 20 9.64 -22.09 -28.99
N ASN A 21 10.44 -22.57 -29.95
CA ASN A 21 10.79 -21.95 -31.22
C ASN A 21 9.59 -21.59 -32.11
N GLN A 22 9.00 -20.42 -31.94
CA GLN A 22 8.21 -19.78 -32.98
C GLN A 22 8.56 -18.29 -33.04
N THR A 23 9.05 -17.85 -34.20
CA THR A 23 9.31 -16.44 -34.50
C THR A 23 8.07 -15.61 -34.16
N PRO A 24 8.14 -14.63 -33.25
CA PRO A 24 7.00 -13.79 -32.97
C PRO A 24 6.76 -12.92 -34.21
N THR A 25 5.64 -13.15 -34.87
CA THR A 25 5.07 -12.16 -35.78
C THR A 25 4.72 -10.94 -34.92
N PRO A 26 5.08 -9.71 -35.30
CA PRO A 26 4.66 -8.55 -34.55
C PRO A 26 3.13 -8.46 -34.67
N ALA A 27 2.41 -8.83 -33.62
CA ALA A 27 1.02 -8.45 -33.47
C ALA A 27 1.02 -6.92 -33.32
N SER A 28 0.80 -6.23 -34.44
CA SER A 28 0.49 -4.81 -34.41
C SER A 28 -0.91 -4.69 -33.86
N SER A 29 -1.01 -4.62 -32.53
CA SER A 29 -2.23 -4.23 -31.85
C SER A 29 -2.52 -2.79 -32.24
N THR A 30 -3.34 -2.61 -33.27
CA THR A 30 -3.88 -1.30 -33.60
C THR A 30 -4.92 -1.01 -32.53
N VAL A 31 -4.50 -0.31 -31.48
CA VAL A 31 -5.42 0.19 -30.44
C VAL A 31 -6.48 1.02 -31.18
N THR A 32 -7.73 0.58 -31.11
CA THR A 32 -8.81 1.34 -31.73
C THR A 32 -9.00 2.65 -30.98
N GLN A 33 -9.46 3.70 -31.66
CA GLN A 33 -9.66 5.00 -31.03
C GLN A 33 -10.64 4.92 -29.84
N GLU A 34 -11.61 4.01 -29.89
CA GLU A 34 -12.54 3.74 -28.78
C GLU A 34 -11.86 3.04 -27.58
N GLU A 35 -10.98 2.06 -27.81
CA GLU A 35 -10.18 1.43 -26.74
C GLU A 35 -9.20 2.43 -26.12
N TYR A 36 -8.60 3.31 -26.91
CA TYR A 36 -7.72 4.36 -26.41
C TYR A 36 -8.49 5.33 -25.50
N THR A 37 -9.68 5.78 -25.91
CA THR A 37 -10.52 6.67 -25.09
C THR A 37 -10.96 5.99 -23.77
N GLN A 38 -11.29 4.70 -23.79
CA GLN A 38 -11.62 3.97 -22.57
C GLN A 38 -10.43 3.83 -21.62
N VAL A 39 -9.23 3.55 -22.13
CA VAL A 39 -8.01 3.48 -21.31
C VAL A 39 -7.66 4.84 -20.71
N VAL A 40 -7.82 5.93 -21.45
CA VAL A 40 -7.61 7.29 -20.96
C VAL A 40 -8.60 7.62 -19.84
N SER A 41 -9.89 7.34 -20.04
CA SER A 41 -10.93 7.57 -19.03
C SER A 41 -10.69 6.76 -17.75
N LEU A 42 -10.31 5.49 -17.86
CA LEU A 42 -10.00 4.64 -16.71
C LEU A 42 -8.77 5.15 -15.94
N ASN A 43 -7.78 5.70 -16.64
CA ASN A 43 -6.62 6.30 -16.00
C ASN A 43 -6.97 7.61 -15.28
N GLU A 44 -7.86 8.42 -15.83
CA GLU A 44 -8.36 9.63 -15.16
C GLU A 44 -9.12 9.27 -13.88
N GLU A 45 -10.07 8.33 -13.94
CA GLU A 45 -10.81 7.84 -12.76
C GLU A 45 -9.88 7.23 -11.70
N LEU A 46 -8.86 6.48 -12.13
CA LEU A 46 -7.86 5.91 -11.24
C LEU A 46 -7.04 7.01 -10.56
N ASN A 47 -6.63 8.05 -11.29
CA ASN A 47 -5.89 9.17 -10.74
C ASN A 47 -6.72 9.98 -9.73
N GLU A 48 -8.00 10.23 -10.04
CA GLU A 48 -8.92 10.89 -9.10
C GLU A 48 -9.12 10.06 -7.82
N LEU A 49 -9.25 8.74 -7.95
CA LEU A 49 -9.34 7.84 -6.81
C LEU A 49 -8.04 7.85 -5.98
N LEU A 50 -6.88 7.82 -6.63
CA LEU A 50 -5.59 7.88 -5.95
C LEU A 50 -5.44 9.20 -5.19
N GLU A 51 -5.78 10.32 -5.82
CA GLU A 51 -5.73 11.64 -5.19
C GLU A 51 -6.68 11.71 -3.98
N TYR A 52 -7.89 11.16 -4.10
CA TYR A 52 -8.82 11.07 -2.97
C TYR A 52 -8.25 10.21 -1.82
N LEU A 53 -7.71 9.04 -2.14
CA LEU A 53 -7.16 8.11 -1.14
C LEU A 53 -5.88 8.63 -0.49
N GLU A 54 -5.07 9.40 -1.21
CA GLU A 54 -3.85 10.02 -0.68
C GLU A 54 -4.14 11.13 0.34
N ASN A 55 -5.35 11.69 0.31
CA ASN A 55 -5.78 12.77 1.21
C ASN A 55 -6.76 12.30 2.31
N ASP A 56 -7.33 11.09 2.21
CA ASP A 56 -8.24 10.55 3.22
C ASP A 56 -7.48 9.80 4.32
N PHE A 57 -7.29 10.44 5.48
CA PHE A 57 -6.60 9.81 6.61
C PHE A 57 -7.25 8.50 7.07
N ARG A 58 -8.56 8.32 6.87
CA ARG A 58 -9.27 7.08 7.25
C ARG A 58 -8.78 5.89 6.45
N PHE A 59 -8.37 6.11 5.20
CA PHE A 59 -7.77 5.07 4.38
C PHE A 59 -6.41 4.62 4.94
N PHE A 60 -5.55 5.57 5.33
CA PHE A 60 -4.28 5.24 5.98
C PHE A 60 -4.48 4.48 7.30
N LEU A 61 -5.42 4.93 8.14
CA LEU A 61 -5.73 4.24 9.40
C LEU A 61 -6.24 2.81 9.17
N TYR A 62 -7.11 2.62 8.18
CA TYR A 62 -7.60 1.29 7.81
C TYR A 62 -6.47 0.34 7.38
N LEU A 63 -5.53 0.82 6.55
CA LEU A 63 -4.40 0.01 6.12
C LEU A 63 -3.46 -0.35 7.29
N MET A 64 -3.25 0.58 8.22
CA MET A 64 -2.48 0.33 9.45
C MET A 64 -3.13 -0.77 10.29
N ASP A 65 -4.42 -0.67 10.55
CA ASP A 65 -5.13 -1.64 11.38
C ASP A 65 -5.13 -3.01 10.73
N ARG A 66 -5.41 -3.08 9.42
CA ARG A 66 -5.38 -4.34 8.66
C ARG A 66 -4.05 -5.07 8.81
N ASP A 67 -2.92 -4.35 8.66
CA ASP A 67 -1.60 -4.96 8.72
C ASP A 67 -1.18 -5.28 10.15
N LEU A 68 -1.49 -4.41 11.13
CA LEU A 68 -1.27 -4.69 12.55
C LEU A 68 -2.06 -5.92 13.01
N ASP A 69 -3.34 -6.00 12.66
CA ASP A 69 -4.20 -7.14 12.99
C ASP A 69 -3.68 -8.43 12.38
N ALA A 70 -3.15 -8.38 11.15
CA ALA A 70 -2.53 -9.54 10.52
C ALA A 70 -1.32 -10.02 11.31
N VAL A 71 -0.37 -9.11 11.62
CA VAL A 71 0.86 -9.46 12.34
C VAL A 71 0.57 -9.94 13.76
N GLU A 72 -0.35 -9.28 14.48
CA GLU A 72 -0.74 -9.68 15.83
C GLU A 72 -1.40 -11.07 15.88
N GLN A 73 -2.01 -11.50 14.77
CA GLN A 73 -2.57 -12.84 14.60
C GLN A 73 -1.56 -13.86 14.05
N GLY A 74 -0.28 -13.50 13.94
CA GLY A 74 0.77 -14.36 13.40
C GLY A 74 0.69 -14.57 11.88
N ARG A 75 0.05 -13.65 11.16
CA ARG A 75 -0.01 -13.64 9.69
C ARG A 75 0.95 -12.58 9.14
N GLU A 76 1.40 -12.79 7.91
CA GLU A 76 2.20 -11.80 7.19
C GLU A 76 1.36 -10.55 6.86
N PRO A 77 1.91 -9.33 7.01
CA PRO A 77 1.26 -8.11 6.58
C PRO A 77 1.14 -8.08 5.05
N ARG A 78 0.12 -7.39 4.51
CA ARG A 78 -0.11 -7.37 3.06
C ARG A 78 0.62 -6.20 2.40
N GLY A 79 1.88 -6.45 2.05
CA GLY A 79 2.63 -5.70 1.03
C GLY A 79 3.22 -4.36 1.49
N SER A 80 3.48 -3.50 0.50
CA SER A 80 4.29 -2.27 0.61
C SER A 80 3.86 -1.27 1.69
N PHE A 81 2.60 -1.32 2.16
CA PHE A 81 2.15 -0.38 3.20
C PHE A 81 2.90 -0.57 4.52
N SER A 82 3.23 -1.82 4.88
CA SER A 82 3.96 -2.12 6.09
C SER A 82 5.36 -1.48 6.06
N ASP A 83 6.04 -1.47 4.91
CA ASP A 83 7.32 -0.77 4.71
C ASP A 83 7.25 0.74 4.96
N TYR A 84 6.10 1.35 4.67
CA TYR A 84 5.84 2.79 4.84
C TYR A 84 4.99 3.11 6.07
N PHE A 85 4.86 2.20 7.04
CA PHE A 85 3.96 2.37 8.18
C PHE A 85 4.17 3.72 8.90
N VAL A 86 5.41 3.99 9.32
CA VAL A 86 5.77 5.19 10.09
C VAL A 86 5.59 6.47 9.24
N PRO A 87 6.07 6.55 7.99
CA PRO A 87 5.73 7.66 7.08
C PRO A 87 4.22 7.88 6.90
N ASN A 88 3.43 6.82 6.76
CA ASN A 88 1.98 6.94 6.57
C ASN A 88 1.27 7.39 7.85
N ALA A 89 1.80 7.06 9.04
CA ALA A 89 1.30 7.58 10.30
C ALA A 89 1.46 9.10 10.39
N ALA A 90 2.61 9.63 9.95
CA ALA A 90 2.83 11.07 9.87
C ALA A 90 1.94 11.74 8.80
N LYS A 91 1.74 11.11 7.64
CA LYS A 91 0.80 11.59 6.61
C LYS A 91 -0.64 11.65 7.13
N ALA A 92 -1.08 10.62 7.84
CA ALA A 92 -2.42 10.57 8.43
C ALA A 92 -2.62 11.71 9.45
N LEU A 93 -1.61 12.01 10.29
CA LEU A 93 -1.66 13.18 11.18
C LEU A 93 -1.80 14.49 10.39
N LYS A 94 -0.97 14.68 9.35
CA LYS A 94 -1.04 15.87 8.48
C LYS A 94 -2.40 16.02 7.78
N ALA A 95 -3.03 14.91 7.43
CA ALA A 95 -4.35 14.86 6.82
C ALA A 95 -5.51 14.99 7.84
N GLY A 96 -5.22 15.15 9.14
CA GLY A 96 -6.22 15.44 10.17
C GLY A 96 -6.64 14.26 11.05
N ALA A 97 -5.93 13.12 10.99
CA ALA A 97 -6.12 12.06 11.98
C ALA A 97 -5.83 12.57 13.40
N SER A 98 -6.56 12.04 14.39
CA SER A 98 -6.32 12.41 15.77
C SER A 98 -4.96 11.90 16.24
N ARG A 99 -4.29 12.67 17.12
CA ARG A 99 -3.03 12.23 17.74
C ARG A 99 -3.22 10.92 18.50
N GLU A 100 -4.34 10.76 19.18
CA GLU A 100 -4.70 9.55 19.95
C GLU A 100 -4.79 8.29 19.07
N ASP A 101 -5.45 8.39 17.90
CA ASP A 101 -5.55 7.30 16.94
C ASP A 101 -4.19 6.82 16.46
N ILE A 102 -3.30 7.77 16.19
CA ILE A 102 -1.95 7.48 15.70
C ILE A 102 -1.08 6.93 16.82
N THR A 103 -1.14 7.51 18.02
CA THR A 103 -0.42 7.00 19.19
C THR A 103 -0.80 5.55 19.48
N THR A 104 -2.09 5.21 19.45
CA THR A 104 -2.57 3.83 19.65
C THR A 104 -1.90 2.85 18.69
N ARG A 105 -1.82 3.20 17.41
CA ARG A 105 -1.22 2.34 16.37
C ARG A 105 0.29 2.26 16.49
N ILE A 106 0.96 3.36 16.81
CA ILE A 106 2.41 3.37 17.06
C ILE A 106 2.78 2.54 18.28
N ASP A 107 1.98 2.57 19.34
CA ASP A 107 2.22 1.75 20.52
C ASP A 107 2.08 0.25 20.22
N ARG A 108 1.15 -0.14 19.34
CA ARG A 108 1.05 -1.52 18.83
C ARG A 108 2.32 -1.92 18.06
N VAL A 109 2.80 -1.08 17.14
CA VAL A 109 4.06 -1.31 16.41
C VAL A 109 5.23 -1.48 17.37
N VAL A 110 5.37 -0.59 18.35
CA VAL A 110 6.42 -0.66 19.37
C VAL A 110 6.33 -1.95 20.18
N ALA A 111 5.12 -2.38 20.55
CA ALA A 111 4.91 -3.62 21.29
C ALA A 111 5.34 -4.86 20.49
N LEU A 112 5.08 -4.87 19.18
CA LEU A 112 5.56 -5.92 18.27
C LEU A 112 7.09 -5.87 18.12
N ALA A 113 7.65 -4.69 17.90
CA ALA A 113 9.09 -4.52 17.71
C ALA A 113 9.91 -4.90 18.96
N LYS A 114 9.36 -4.69 20.17
CA LYS A 114 9.96 -5.18 21.43
C LYS A 114 10.07 -6.71 21.51
N LYS A 115 9.27 -7.42 20.72
CA LYS A 115 9.33 -8.88 20.56
C LYS A 115 10.13 -9.30 19.33
N GLU A 116 10.89 -8.37 18.75
CA GLU A 116 11.65 -8.55 17.50
C GLU A 116 10.78 -8.84 16.28
N ILE A 117 9.49 -8.50 16.33
CA ILE A 117 8.55 -8.58 15.20
C ILE A 117 8.43 -7.19 14.57
N TYR A 118 9.05 -7.01 13.42
CA TYR A 118 9.11 -5.70 12.75
C TYR A 118 8.14 -5.65 11.58
N LEU A 119 7.17 -4.72 11.63
CA LEU A 119 6.26 -4.46 10.50
C LEU A 119 6.98 -3.85 9.30
N SER A 120 8.12 -3.19 9.52
CA SER A 120 8.85 -2.48 8.48
C SER A 120 10.34 -2.47 8.77
N GLY A 121 11.16 -2.49 7.71
CA GLY A 121 12.61 -2.30 7.85
C GLY A 121 12.97 -0.97 8.52
N TYR A 122 12.16 0.06 8.30
CA TYR A 122 12.38 1.38 8.91
C TYR A 122 12.07 1.39 10.42
N VAL A 123 11.04 0.67 10.87
CA VAL A 123 10.79 0.47 12.31
C VAL A 123 11.96 -0.26 12.95
N ALA A 124 12.51 -1.30 12.28
CA ALA A 124 13.69 -2.01 12.77
C ALA A 124 14.91 -1.07 12.92
N GLN A 125 15.12 -0.19 11.94
CA GLN A 125 16.18 0.82 12.00
C GLN A 125 15.99 1.78 13.18
N LEU A 126 14.81 2.40 13.32
CA LEU A 126 14.53 3.35 14.41
C LEU A 126 14.66 2.70 15.79
N MET A 127 14.20 1.45 15.92
CA MET A 127 14.34 0.68 17.15
C MET A 127 15.80 0.40 17.50
N LYS A 128 16.67 0.18 16.51
CA LYS A 128 18.11 0.00 16.71
C LYS A 128 18.82 1.31 17.09
N GLU A 129 18.41 2.43 16.52
CA GLU A 129 19.07 3.73 16.69
C GLU A 129 18.67 4.44 18.00
N GLY A 130 17.41 4.33 18.41
CA GLY A 130 16.91 5.04 19.61
C GLY A 130 15.71 4.38 20.28
N GLY A 131 15.42 3.13 19.93
CA GLY A 131 14.37 2.34 20.57
C GLY A 131 12.96 2.91 20.37
N PRO A 132 12.04 2.58 21.29
CA PRO A 132 10.64 3.03 21.23
C PRO A 132 10.46 4.55 21.16
N THR A 133 11.41 5.32 21.68
CA THR A 133 11.36 6.79 21.65
C THR A 133 11.57 7.30 20.23
N ALA A 134 12.56 6.78 19.51
CA ALA A 134 12.84 7.19 18.12
C ALA A 134 11.65 6.93 17.19
N VAL A 135 10.95 5.79 17.35
CA VAL A 135 9.74 5.48 16.57
C VAL A 135 8.64 6.51 16.81
N ARG A 136 8.43 6.94 18.06
CA ARG A 136 7.40 7.93 18.42
C ARG A 136 7.78 9.34 17.97
N SER A 137 9.02 9.74 18.18
CA SER A 137 9.53 11.07 17.81
C SER A 137 9.40 11.32 16.31
N TYR A 138 9.77 10.35 15.46
CA TYR A 138 9.66 10.52 14.01
C TYR A 138 8.24 10.90 13.56
N VAL A 139 7.22 10.24 14.12
CA VAL A 139 5.82 10.50 13.73
C VAL A 139 5.38 11.90 14.14
N ALA A 140 5.83 12.38 15.29
CA ALA A 140 5.57 13.74 15.75
C ALA A 140 6.32 14.78 14.91
N ASP A 141 7.62 14.58 14.70
CA ASP A 141 8.51 15.54 14.01
C ASP A 141 8.15 15.72 12.53
N VAL A 142 7.66 14.67 11.88
CA VAL A 142 7.23 14.74 10.47
C VAL A 142 5.82 15.30 10.33
N ALA A 143 5.02 15.36 11.40
CA ALA A 143 3.67 15.91 11.36
C ALA A 143 3.61 17.42 11.63
N GLU A 144 4.64 17.98 12.28
CA GLU A 144 4.86 19.43 12.44
C GLU A 144 5.36 20.09 11.14
#